data_AF-K1R231-F1
#
_entry.id   AF-K1R231-F1
#
_cell.length_a   1.000
_cell.length_b   1.000
_cell.length_c   1.000
_cell.angle_alpha   90.00
_cell.angle_beta   90.00
_cell.angle_gamma   90.00
#
_symmetry.space_group_name_H-M   'P 1'
#
loop_
_entity.id
_entity.type
_entity.pdbx_description
1 polymer ?
#
loop_
_entity_poly.entity_id
_entity_poly.type
_entity_poly.pdbx_seq_one_letter_code
_entity_poly.pdbx_strand_id
1 'polypeptide(L)'
;MSDDEEKDIFEELIERKRYKIVKYINAQVFFDKLREVKVLSMDDTQEISSKPTRRQQAGYFLDILQTKGDNGVKKFLEILEWEYPHVFKDVTNKDAREPPTDYLKHRERGYKHMGRPGRWG
;
A
#
# COMPACT_ATOMS: atom_id res chain seq x y z
N MET A 1 22.50 -3.90 -6.19
CA MET A 1 21.30 -3.08 -6.37
C MET A 1 21.56 -1.86 -5.52
N SER A 2 21.83 -0.73 -6.17
CA SER A 2 22.35 0.49 -5.54
C SER A 2 21.19 1.42 -5.19
N ASP A 3 21.36 2.28 -4.17
CA ASP A 3 20.35 3.21 -3.67
C ASP A 3 19.70 4.08 -4.78
N ASP A 4 20.41 4.32 -5.90
CA ASP A 4 19.92 5.07 -7.06
C ASP A 4 18.78 4.35 -7.82
N GLU A 5 18.87 3.03 -8.00
CA GLU A 5 17.79 2.25 -8.68
C GLU A 5 16.49 2.26 -7.85
N GLU A 6 16.59 2.49 -6.55
CA GLU A 6 15.47 2.41 -5.61
C GLU A 6 14.67 3.70 -5.52
N LYS A 7 15.36 4.85 -5.57
CA LYS A 7 14.73 6.15 -5.78
C LYS A 7 13.97 6.19 -7.11
N ASP A 8 14.58 5.63 -8.16
CA ASP A 8 13.97 5.57 -9.49
C ASP A 8 12.63 4.83 -9.46
N ILE A 9 12.50 3.74 -8.69
CA ILE A 9 11.22 3.01 -8.57
C ILE A 9 10.13 3.86 -7.93
N PHE A 10 10.44 4.59 -6.85
CA PHE A 10 9.45 5.45 -6.19
C PHE A 10 9.01 6.59 -7.11
N GLU A 11 9.98 7.27 -7.71
CA GLU A 11 9.75 8.44 -8.55
C GLU A 11 9.03 8.05 -9.86
N GLU A 12 9.39 6.92 -10.45
CA GLU A 12 8.79 6.45 -11.70
C GLU A 12 7.40 5.80 -11.51
N LEU A 13 7.19 5.02 -10.44
CA LEU A 13 5.94 4.27 -10.28
C LEU A 13 4.95 4.99 -9.36
N ILE A 14 5.39 5.45 -8.19
CA ILE A 14 4.51 6.02 -7.18
C ILE A 14 4.18 7.47 -7.50
N GLU A 15 5.17 8.32 -7.75
CA GLU A 15 4.93 9.75 -7.93
C GLU A 15 4.17 10.04 -9.25
N ARG A 16 4.59 9.43 -10.37
CA ARG A 16 3.88 9.58 -11.66
C ARG A 16 2.43 9.09 -11.62
N LYS A 17 2.11 8.08 -10.79
CA LYS A 17 0.77 7.50 -10.68
C LYS A 17 0.08 7.84 -9.36
N ARG A 18 0.62 8.80 -8.62
CA ARG A 18 0.16 9.22 -7.29
C ARG A 18 -1.32 9.52 -7.26
N TYR A 19 -1.82 10.23 -8.29
CA TYR A 19 -3.24 10.56 -8.40
C TYR A 19 -4.14 9.31 -8.43
N LYS A 20 -3.71 8.21 -9.08
CA LYS A 20 -4.47 6.94 -9.11
C LYS A 20 -4.41 6.26 -7.77
N ILE A 21 -3.21 6.17 -7.20
CA ILE A 21 -2.99 5.53 -5.90
C ILE A 21 -3.88 6.22 -4.85
N VAL A 22 -3.73 7.54 -4.69
CA VAL A 22 -4.50 8.36 -3.74
C VAL A 22 -6.02 8.27 -3.96
N LYS A 23 -6.47 8.05 -5.20
CA LYS A 23 -7.89 7.93 -5.53
C LYS A 23 -8.50 6.62 -5.05
N TYR A 24 -7.76 5.51 -5.09
CA TYR A 24 -8.31 4.17 -4.88
C TYR A 24 -7.87 3.52 -3.57
N ILE A 25 -6.68 3.83 -3.05
CA ILE A 25 -6.17 3.18 -1.84
C ILE A 25 -6.81 3.73 -0.57
N ASN A 26 -6.87 2.90 0.46
CA ASN A 26 -7.08 3.33 1.84
C ASN A 26 -5.78 3.13 2.63
N ALA A 27 -5.16 4.22 3.10
CA ALA A 27 -3.90 4.19 3.85
C ALA A 27 -3.96 3.30 5.10
N GLN A 28 -5.12 3.24 5.78
CA GLN A 28 -5.29 2.45 7.00
C GLN A 28 -5.06 0.94 6.80
N VAL A 29 -5.32 0.42 5.59
CA VAL A 29 -5.10 -1.00 5.25
C VAL A 29 -3.62 -1.39 5.34
N PHE A 30 -2.73 -0.42 5.18
CA PHE A 30 -1.28 -0.62 5.19
C PHE A 30 -0.68 -0.46 6.58
N PHE A 31 -1.37 0.18 7.53
CA PHE A 31 -0.80 0.55 8.83
C PHE A 31 -0.29 -0.65 9.62
N ASP A 32 -1.12 -1.68 9.81
CA ASP A 32 -0.75 -2.84 10.64
C ASP A 32 0.49 -3.54 10.07
N LYS A 33 0.50 -3.79 8.77
CA LYS A 33 1.58 -4.51 8.08
C LYS A 33 2.87 -3.70 8.01
N LEU A 34 2.78 -2.39 7.77
CA LEU A 34 3.95 -1.51 7.74
C LEU A 34 4.50 -1.25 9.15
N ARG A 35 3.67 -1.33 10.19
CA ARG A 35 4.14 -1.29 11.59
C ARG A 35 4.85 -2.58 12.00
N GLU A 36 4.36 -3.75 11.55
CA GLU A 36 5.02 -5.04 11.80
C GLU A 36 6.45 -5.08 11.27
N VAL A 37 6.68 -4.54 10.07
CA VAL A 37 8.02 -4.42 9.49
C VAL A 37 8.78 -3.15 9.90
N LYS A 38 8.24 -2.39 10.87
CA LYS A 38 8.83 -1.15 11.42
C LYS A 38 9.10 -0.04 10.40
N VAL A 39 8.36 -0.03 9.29
CA VAL A 39 8.37 1.07 8.30
C VAL A 39 7.61 2.28 8.84
N LEU A 40 6.46 2.05 9.46
CA LEU A 40 5.66 3.09 10.12
C LEU A 40 5.70 2.95 11.63
N SER A 41 5.80 4.08 12.32
CA SER A 41 5.57 4.18 13.76
C SER A 41 4.09 4.42 14.08
N MET A 42 3.73 4.30 15.36
CA MET A 42 2.38 4.62 15.82
C MET A 42 2.05 6.10 15.57
N ASP A 43 3.03 7.00 15.78
CA ASP A 43 2.88 8.42 15.53
C ASP A 43 2.64 8.71 14.04
N ASP A 44 3.41 8.07 13.14
CA ASP A 44 3.19 8.21 11.69
C ASP A 44 1.75 7.82 11.32
N THR A 45 1.23 6.70 11.83
CA THR A 45 -0.13 6.26 11.53
C THR A 45 -1.20 7.18 12.09
N GLN A 46 -0.98 7.75 13.27
CA GLN A 46 -1.91 8.69 13.89
C GLN A 46 -1.92 10.01 13.12
N GLU A 47 -0.76 10.48 12.68
CA GLU A 47 -0.62 11.69 11.87
C GLU A 47 -1.26 11.53 10.49
N ILE A 48 -1.10 10.37 9.84
CA ILE A 48 -1.82 10.06 8.60
C ILE A 48 -3.32 10.03 8.88
N SER A 49 -3.78 9.32 9.91
CA SER A 49 -5.21 9.21 10.23
C SER A 49 -5.85 10.55 10.61
N SER A 50 -5.05 11.50 11.10
CA SER A 50 -5.51 12.86 11.43
C SER A 50 -5.96 13.68 10.22
N LYS A 51 -5.56 13.30 8.99
CA LYS A 51 -5.97 14.03 7.80
C LYS A 51 -7.49 13.86 7.57
N PRO A 52 -8.22 14.93 7.23
CA PRO A 52 -9.68 14.94 7.26
C PRO A 52 -10.34 14.16 6.12
N THR A 53 -9.60 13.84 5.05
CA THR A 53 -10.15 13.08 3.92
C THR A 53 -9.26 11.91 3.56
N ARG A 54 -9.85 10.79 3.11
CA ARG A 54 -9.11 9.60 2.67
C ARG A 54 -8.05 9.90 1.60
N ARG A 55 -8.32 10.86 0.70
CA ARG A 55 -7.33 11.30 -0.30
C ARG A 55 -6.14 12.00 0.34
N GLN A 56 -6.37 12.89 1.29
CA GLN A 56 -5.26 13.55 2.00
C GLN A 56 -4.51 12.57 2.89
N GLN A 57 -5.20 11.60 3.51
CA GLN A 57 -4.55 10.50 4.23
C GLN A 57 -3.64 9.70 3.30
N ALA A 58 -4.14 9.27 2.14
CA ALA A 58 -3.35 8.51 1.17
C ALA A 58 -2.18 9.33 0.60
N GLY A 59 -2.36 10.62 0.30
CA GLY A 59 -1.28 11.50 -0.13
C GLY A 59 -0.19 11.62 0.94
N TYR A 60 -0.59 12.00 2.16
CA TYR A 60 0.35 12.15 3.26
C TYR A 60 1.07 10.85 3.62
N PHE A 61 0.37 9.72 3.50
CA PHE A 61 0.96 8.39 3.64
C PHE A 61 2.08 8.14 2.62
N LEU A 62 1.89 8.50 1.35
CA LEU A 62 2.94 8.36 0.33
C LEU A 62 4.13 9.29 0.60
N ASP A 63 3.88 10.49 1.14
CA ASP A 63 4.94 11.43 1.53
C ASP A 63 5.79 10.86 2.66
N ILE A 64 5.16 10.29 3.69
CA ILE A 64 5.88 9.58 4.75
C ILE A 64 6.64 8.40 4.16
N LEU A 65 6.00 7.58 3.33
CA LEU A 65 6.63 6.41 2.72
C LEU A 65 7.91 6.78 1.95
N GLN A 66 7.92 7.92 1.26
CA GLN A 66 9.09 8.45 0.56
C GLN A 66 10.26 8.70 1.51
N THR A 67 9.99 9.15 2.74
CA THR A 67 11.03 9.42 3.74
C THR A 67 11.56 8.16 4.43
N LYS A 68 10.83 7.03 4.36
CA LYS A 68 11.22 5.76 5.02
C LYS A 68 12.14 4.89 4.16
N GLY A 69 12.39 5.26 2.91
CA GLY A 69 13.26 4.53 1.99
C GLY A 69 12.60 3.33 1.31
N ASP A 70 13.42 2.59 0.56
CA ASP A 70 13.08 1.50 -0.36
C ASP A 70 12.31 0.34 0.30
N ASN A 71 12.66 -0.04 1.54
CA ASN A 71 11.99 -1.11 2.26
C ASN A 71 10.51 -0.79 2.51
N GLY A 72 10.19 0.49 2.73
CA GLY A 72 8.81 0.96 2.83
C GLY A 72 8.07 0.85 1.50
N VAL A 73 8.72 1.23 0.41
CA VAL A 73 8.18 1.21 -0.95
C VAL A 73 7.93 -0.22 -1.44
N LYS A 74 8.92 -1.12 -1.27
CA LYS A 74 8.81 -2.54 -1.60
C LYS A 74 7.65 -3.18 -0.84
N LYS A 75 7.58 -2.96 0.48
CA LYS A 75 6.49 -3.52 1.30
C LYS A 75 5.12 -2.94 0.94
N PHE A 76 5.07 -1.64 0.66
CA PHE A 76 3.85 -1.00 0.17
C PHE A 76 3.37 -1.65 -1.13
N LEU A 77 4.26 -1.86 -2.11
CA LEU A 77 3.91 -2.49 -3.39
C LEU A 77 3.43 -3.93 -3.22
N GLU A 78 4.05 -4.73 -2.33
CA GLU A 78 3.57 -6.08 -2.00
C GLU A 78 2.13 -6.05 -1.46
N ILE A 79 1.85 -5.16 -0.50
CA ILE A 79 0.51 -5.04 0.07
C ILE A 79 -0.48 -4.50 -0.98
N LEU A 80 -0.03 -3.58 -1.83
CA LEU A 80 -0.83 -2.99 -2.90
C LEU A 80 -1.22 -4.06 -3.94
N GLU A 81 -0.30 -4.95 -4.29
CA GLU A 81 -0.55 -6.09 -5.17
C GLU A 81 -1.70 -6.97 -4.65
N TRP A 82 -1.72 -7.21 -3.34
CA TRP A 82 -2.69 -8.12 -2.72
C TRP A 82 -4.03 -7.48 -2.35
N GLU A 83 -4.05 -6.21 -1.93
CA GLU A 83 -5.29 -5.50 -1.54
C GLU A 83 -5.93 -4.75 -2.71
N TYR A 84 -5.11 -4.26 -3.64
CA TYR A 84 -5.54 -3.44 -4.78
C TYR A 84 -4.87 -3.90 -6.09
N PRO A 85 -5.10 -5.15 -6.54
CA PRO A 85 -4.44 -5.70 -7.72
C PRO A 85 -4.65 -4.86 -8.99
N HIS A 86 -5.81 -4.19 -9.10
CA HIS A 86 -6.10 -3.26 -10.19
C HIS A 86 -5.23 -1.99 -10.14
N VAL A 87 -4.97 -1.44 -8.95
CA VAL A 87 -4.08 -0.29 -8.78
C VAL A 87 -2.63 -0.71 -9.01
N PHE A 88 -2.23 -1.87 -8.49
CA PHE A 88 -0.88 -2.40 -8.69
C PHE A 88 -0.56 -2.58 -10.18
N LYS A 89 -1.48 -3.17 -10.94
CA LYS A 89 -1.32 -3.33 -12.39
C LYS A 89 -1.24 -1.99 -13.11
N ASP A 90 -2.06 -1.03 -12.73
CA ASP A 90 -2.05 0.33 -13.30
C ASP A 90 -0.77 1.13 -13.00
N VAL A 91 -0.15 0.84 -11.85
CA VAL A 91 1.06 1.52 -11.37
C VAL A 91 2.30 0.88 -11.96
N THR A 92 2.39 -0.45 -11.91
CA THR A 92 3.60 -1.21 -12.25
C THR A 92 3.59 -1.78 -13.66
N ASN A 93 2.43 -1.80 -14.34
CA ASN A 93 2.18 -2.54 -15.58
C ASN A 93 2.49 -4.05 -15.48
N LYS A 94 2.54 -4.61 -14.26
CA LYS A 94 2.75 -6.04 -14.01
C LYS A 94 1.45 -6.68 -13.55
N ASP A 95 1.27 -7.95 -13.86
CA ASP A 95 0.16 -8.72 -13.33
C ASP A 95 0.35 -9.00 -11.84
N ALA A 96 -0.71 -8.82 -11.06
CA ALA A 96 -0.70 -9.08 -9.64
C ALA A 96 -0.63 -10.59 -9.37
N ARG A 97 0.28 -11.00 -8.49
CA ARG A 97 0.41 -12.35 -7.99
C ARG A 97 -0.66 -12.65 -6.96
N GLU A 98 -1.01 -13.93 -6.84
CA GLU A 98 -1.87 -14.37 -5.75
C GLU A 98 -1.16 -14.15 -4.39
N PRO A 99 -1.87 -13.59 -3.38
CA PRO A 99 -1.29 -13.43 -2.05
C PRO A 99 -0.91 -14.80 -1.46
N PRO A 100 0.21 -14.89 -0.71
CA PRO A 100 0.56 -16.10 0.01
C PRO A 100 -0.59 -16.58 0.90
N THR A 101 -0.79 -17.90 1.03
CA THR A 101 -1.89 -18.47 1.84
C THR A 101 -1.90 -17.95 3.28
N ASP A 102 -0.74 -17.63 3.84
CA ASP A 102 -0.60 -17.06 5.18
C ASP A 102 -1.15 -15.62 5.29
N TYR A 103 -1.02 -14.83 4.22
CA TYR A 103 -1.59 -13.49 4.13
C TYR A 103 -3.13 -13.53 4.22
N LEU A 104 -3.75 -14.55 3.63
CA LEU A 104 -5.20 -14.76 3.69
C LEU A 104 -5.69 -15.13 5.09
N LYS A 105 -4.88 -15.84 5.89
CA LYS A 105 -5.23 -16.21 7.27
C LYS A 105 -5.33 -14.99 8.20
N HIS A 106 -4.45 -14.00 8.02
CA HIS A 106 -4.55 -12.72 8.73
C HIS A 106 -5.71 -11.87 8.22
N ARG A 107 -6.04 -11.97 6.92
CA ARG A 107 -7.19 -11.30 6.29
C ARG A 107 -8.53 -11.76 6.87
N GLU A 108 -8.70 -13.05 7.18
CA GLU A 108 -9.98 -13.58 7.70
C GLU A 108 -10.39 -13.06 9.08
N ARG A 109 -9.48 -12.53 9.90
CA ARG A 109 -9.83 -11.93 11.20
C ARG A 109 -10.56 -10.58 11.05
N GLY A 110 -10.33 -9.84 9.96
CA GLY A 110 -11.00 -8.56 9.67
C GLY A 110 -12.18 -8.67 8.69
N TYR A 111 -12.18 -9.68 7.82
CA TYR A 111 -13.15 -9.83 6.72
C TYR A 111 -14.47 -10.54 7.08
N LYS A 112 -14.75 -10.84 8.35
CA LYS A 112 -16.05 -11.41 8.75
C LYS A 112 -17.27 -10.50 8.51
N HIS A 113 -17.07 -9.22 8.18
CA HIS A 113 -18.15 -8.24 8.00
C HIS A 113 -18.27 -7.64 6.59
N MET A 114 -17.40 -8.00 5.64
CA MET A 114 -17.54 -7.55 4.25
C MET A 114 -17.63 -8.77 3.35
N GLY A 115 -18.82 -8.95 2.77
CA GLY A 115 -19.16 -10.07 1.89
C GLY A 115 -18.06 -10.33 0.85
N ARG A 116 -17.78 -11.61 0.63
CA ARG A 116 -16.82 -12.11 -0.36
C ARG A 116 -16.98 -11.33 -1.68
N PRO A 117 -15.96 -10.64 -2.22
CA PRO A 117 -16.05 -10.18 -3.59
C PRO A 117 -16.08 -11.43 -4.47
N GLY A 118 -17.20 -11.59 -5.18
CA GLY A 118 -17.49 -12.71 -6.03
C GLY A 118 -16.36 -13.00 -7.00
N ARG A 119 -16.04 -14.29 -7.09
CA ARG A 119 -15.32 -14.89 -8.21
C ARG A 119 -16.15 -14.61 -9.47
N TRP A 120 -15.74 -13.65 -10.30
CA TRP A 120 -16.35 -13.47 -11.61
C TRP A 120 -15.87 -14.62 -12.50
N GLY A 121 -16.77 -15.55 -12.76
CA GLY A 121 -16.67 -16.65 -13.71
C GLY A 121 -18.08 -17.05 -14.11
#